data_AF-A0A539EHU7-F1
#
_entry.id   AF-A0A539EHU7-F1
#
_cell.length_a   1.000
_cell.length_b   1.000
_cell.length_c   1.000
_cell.angle_alpha   90.00
_cell.angle_beta   90.00
_cell.angle_gamma   90.00
#
_symmetry.space_group_name_H-M   'P 1'
#
loop_
_entity.id
_entity.type
_entity.pdbx_description
1 polymer ?
#
loop_
_entity_poly.entity_id
_entity_poly.type
_entity_poly.pdbx_seq_one_letter_code
_entity_poly.pdbx_strand_id
1 'polypeptide(L)'
;MPERWIQLTRAFGALFVLAGATWAWSAFGSGIQAAYDTWRYPAIKPAGTLGASMKRDLDDVRRAELTAQYKRVMDALDAAEKEGLIVGSLREKLPAAARMIRAGLYDYARVYLASVETRIPRKREVLAPASPGEDPEEAPAPPPPAPKRRRR
;
A
#
# COMPACT_ATOMS: atom_id res chain seq x y z
N MET A 1 -25.72 53.03 17.84
CA MET A 1 -24.61 52.13 17.43
C MET A 1 -24.45 50.81 18.25
N PRO A 2 -25.31 50.38 19.22
CA PRO A 2 -25.08 49.12 19.94
C PRO A 2 -25.65 47.85 19.26
N GLU A 3 -26.72 47.97 18.45
CA GLU A 3 -27.42 46.80 17.89
C GLU A 3 -26.59 46.01 16.85
N ARG A 4 -25.80 46.71 16.04
CA ARG A 4 -24.92 46.09 15.04
C ARG A 4 -23.83 45.24 15.69
N TRP A 5 -23.36 45.64 16.86
CA TRP A 5 -22.33 44.92 17.62
C TRP A 5 -22.86 43.60 18.19
N ILE A 6 -24.10 43.61 18.68
CA ILE A 6 -24.77 42.41 19.21
C ILE A 6 -25.09 41.40 18.10
N GLN A 7 -25.44 41.87 16.89
CA GLN A 7 -25.64 41.00 15.74
C GLN A 7 -24.33 40.40 15.23
N LEU A 8 -23.25 41.19 15.20
CA LEU A 8 -21.90 40.72 14.84
C LEU A 8 -21.41 39.63 15.79
N THR A 9 -21.50 39.83 17.10
CA THR A 9 -21.04 38.81 18.08
C THR A 9 -21.84 37.52 18.00
N ARG A 10 -23.16 37.60 17.75
CA ARG A 10 -24.00 36.43 17.48
C ARG A 10 -23.62 35.71 16.19
N ALA A 11 -23.34 36.45 15.12
CA ALA A 11 -22.90 35.88 13.85
C ALA A 11 -21.53 35.20 13.99
N PHE A 12 -20.57 35.82 14.69
CA PHE A 12 -19.28 35.22 15.00
C PHE A 12 -19.41 33.97 15.87
N GLY A 13 -20.29 33.99 16.88
CA GLY A 13 -20.57 32.81 17.69
C GLY A 13 -21.15 31.66 16.86
N ALA A 14 -22.12 31.95 15.99
CA ALA A 14 -22.70 30.96 15.10
C ALA A 14 -21.66 30.38 14.11
N LEU A 15 -20.80 31.23 13.54
CA LEU A 15 -19.70 30.80 12.67
C LEU A 15 -18.69 29.94 13.42
N PHE A 16 -18.37 30.27 14.67
CA PHE A 16 -17.43 29.51 15.48
C PHE A 16 -17.98 28.12 15.83
N VAL A 17 -19.28 28.03 16.17
CA VAL A 17 -19.96 26.76 16.43
C VAL A 17 -20.01 25.91 15.15
N LEU A 18 -20.33 26.50 14.00
CA LEU A 18 -20.33 25.81 12.71
C LEU A 18 -18.94 25.30 12.34
N ALA A 19 -17.91 26.14 12.45
CA ALA A 19 -16.54 25.74 12.17
C ALA A 19 -16.07 24.61 13.10
N GLY A 20 -16.40 24.69 14.40
CA GLY A 20 -16.10 23.65 15.37
C GLY A 20 -16.80 22.33 15.06
N ALA A 21 -18.08 22.38 14.67
CA ALA A 21 -18.86 21.21 14.30
C ALA A 21 -18.34 20.56 13.00
N THR A 22 -17.99 21.37 11.98
CA THR A 22 -17.39 20.86 10.74
C THR A 22 -16.03 20.22 11.00
N TRP A 23 -15.19 20.84 11.85
CA TRP A 23 -13.90 20.27 12.20
C TRP A 23 -14.05 18.95 12.97
N ALA A 24 -14.93 18.91 13.98
CA ALA A 24 -15.23 17.70 14.74
C ALA A 24 -15.76 16.58 13.85
N TRP A 25 -16.64 16.89 12.88
CA TRP A 25 -17.13 15.93 11.91
C TRP A 25 -16.02 15.46 10.95
N SER A 26 -15.12 16.34 10.51
CA SER A 26 -14.00 15.93 9.65
C SER A 26 -12.98 15.06 10.38
N ALA A 27 -12.75 15.32 11.67
CA ALA A 27 -11.78 14.61 12.48
C ALA A 27 -12.31 13.27 13.02
N PHE A 28 -13.59 13.21 13.39
CA PHE A 28 -14.19 12.06 14.09
C PHE A 28 -15.35 11.40 13.35
N GLY A 29 -15.87 12.00 12.28
CA GLY A 29 -17.05 11.50 11.56
C GLY A 29 -16.85 10.11 10.96
N SER A 30 -15.64 9.80 10.47
CA SER A 30 -15.30 8.46 9.99
C SER A 30 -15.35 7.41 11.11
N GLY A 31 -14.89 7.76 12.31
CA GLY A 31 -14.94 6.89 13.49
C GLY A 31 -16.35 6.68 14.03
N ILE A 32 -17.16 7.74 14.07
CA ILE A 32 -18.57 7.67 14.50
C ILE A 32 -19.39 6.86 13.50
N GLN A 33 -19.17 7.05 12.20
CA GLN A 33 -19.86 6.30 11.16
C GLN A 33 -19.44 4.82 11.17
N ALA A 34 -18.15 4.52 11.34
CA ALA A 34 -17.69 3.14 11.49
C ALA A 34 -18.26 2.46 12.75
N ALA A 35 -18.37 3.18 13.86
CA ALA A 35 -18.99 2.67 15.08
C ALA A 35 -20.51 2.43 14.89
N TYR A 36 -21.20 3.36 14.22
CA TYR A 36 -22.61 3.22 13.88
C TYR A 36 -22.86 2.05 12.93
N ASP A 37 -22.05 1.89 11.89
CA ASP A 37 -22.14 0.79 10.94
C ASP A 37 -21.89 -0.55 11.65
N THR A 38 -20.94 -0.61 12.58
CA THR A 38 -20.67 -1.81 13.38
C THR A 38 -21.82 -2.16 14.34
N TRP A 39 -22.51 -1.15 14.88
CA TRP A 39 -23.67 -1.35 15.75
C TRP A 39 -24.94 -1.74 14.96
N ARG A 40 -25.18 -1.10 13.81
CA ARG A 40 -26.32 -1.32 12.93
C ARG A 40 -26.22 -2.64 12.17
N TYR A 41 -25.02 -2.98 11.72
CA TYR A 41 -24.66 -4.21 11.01
C TYR A 41 -23.60 -4.94 11.83
N PRO A 42 -23.97 -5.58 12.95
CA PRO A 42 -23.03 -6.40 13.68
C PRO A 42 -22.51 -7.46 12.71
N ALA A 43 -21.18 -7.53 12.57
CA ALA A 43 -20.55 -8.54 11.74
C ALA A 43 -21.17 -9.90 12.08
N ILE A 44 -21.68 -10.60 11.05
CA ILE A 44 -22.17 -11.97 11.20
C ILE A 44 -21.01 -12.71 11.84
N LYS A 45 -21.11 -12.97 13.15
CA LYS A 45 -20.10 -13.74 13.87
C LYS A 45 -19.96 -15.00 13.06
N PRO A 46 -18.76 -15.38 12.59
CA PRO A 46 -18.59 -16.66 11.95
C PRO A 46 -18.98 -17.71 12.99
N ALA A 47 -20.23 -18.16 12.91
CA ALA A 47 -20.77 -19.15 13.80
C ALA A 47 -20.14 -20.46 13.37
N GLY A 48 -19.05 -20.85 14.05
CA GLY A 48 -18.44 -22.16 13.93
C GLY A 48 -16.97 -22.19 13.49
N THR A 49 -16.44 -23.41 13.48
CA THR A 49 -15.09 -23.80 13.06
C THR A 49 -14.73 -23.31 11.65
N LEU A 50 -15.72 -23.10 10.78
CA LEU A 50 -15.56 -22.68 9.40
C LEU A 50 -14.94 -21.27 9.24
N GLY A 51 -15.32 -20.31 10.07
CA GLY A 51 -14.72 -18.96 9.95
C GLY A 51 -13.31 -18.90 10.54
N ALA A 52 -13.03 -19.73 11.54
CA ALA A 52 -11.67 -19.90 12.06
C ALA A 52 -10.75 -20.59 11.03
N SER A 53 -11.26 -21.57 10.27
CA SER A 53 -10.51 -22.20 9.18
C SER A 53 -10.30 -21.25 8.00
N MET A 54 -11.35 -20.54 7.54
CA MET A 54 -11.21 -19.55 6.48
C MET A 54 -10.22 -18.43 6.83
N LYS A 55 -10.22 -17.97 8.08
CA LYS A 55 -9.25 -16.98 8.54
C LYS A 55 -7.82 -17.53 8.47
N ARG A 56 -7.60 -18.77 8.92
CA ARG A 56 -6.28 -19.42 8.81
C ARG A 56 -5.84 -19.56 7.36
N ASP A 57 -6.72 -19.99 6.47
CA ASP A 57 -6.40 -20.14 5.05
C ASP A 57 -5.98 -18.79 4.44
N LEU A 58 -6.68 -17.70 4.75
CA LEU A 58 -6.32 -16.35 4.30
C LEU A 58 -4.99 -15.88 4.89
N ASP A 59 -4.75 -16.13 6.17
CA ASP A 59 -3.50 -15.75 6.84
C ASP A 59 -2.31 -16.54 6.27
N ASP A 60 -2.50 -17.82 5.93
CA ASP A 60 -1.48 -18.66 5.29
C ASP A 60 -1.17 -18.20 3.86
N VAL A 61 -2.18 -17.84 3.07
CA VAL A 61 -1.98 -17.25 1.73
C VAL A 61 -1.20 -15.94 1.83
N ARG A 62 -1.59 -15.04 2.75
CA ARG A 62 -0.89 -13.76 2.99
C ARG A 62 0.56 -13.98 3.42
N ARG A 63 0.79 -14.94 4.31
CA ARG A 63 2.12 -15.30 4.76
C ARG A 63 2.98 -15.83 3.61
N ALA A 64 2.44 -16.68 2.75
CA ALA A 64 3.14 -17.22 1.59
C ALA A 64 3.51 -16.11 0.59
N GLU A 65 2.56 -15.21 0.29
CA GLU A 65 2.78 -14.06 -0.58
C GLU A 65 3.91 -13.14 -0.05
N LEU A 66 3.84 -12.77 1.23
CA LEU A 66 4.85 -11.90 1.86
C LEU A 66 6.21 -12.58 1.97
N THR A 67 6.26 -13.89 2.17
CA THR A 67 7.51 -14.64 2.20
C THR A 67 8.15 -14.67 0.81
N ALA A 68 7.33 -14.83 -0.24
CA ALA A 68 7.81 -14.74 -1.62
C ALA A 68 8.31 -13.32 -1.95
N GLN A 69 7.60 -12.27 -1.53
CA GLN A 69 8.05 -10.89 -1.71
C GLN A 69 9.35 -10.61 -0.96
N TYR A 70 9.48 -11.05 0.30
CA TYR A 70 10.71 -10.95 1.09
C TYR A 70 11.89 -11.55 0.32
N LYS A 71 11.72 -12.75 -0.26
CA LYS A 71 12.77 -13.39 -1.05
C LYS A 71 13.16 -12.57 -2.27
N ARG A 72 12.19 -12.03 -3.02
CA ARG A 72 12.47 -11.17 -4.19
C ARG A 72 13.26 -9.91 -3.81
N VAL A 73 12.93 -9.28 -2.68
CA VAL A 73 13.64 -8.09 -2.18
C VAL A 73 15.06 -8.44 -1.74
N MET A 74 15.25 -9.58 -1.08
CA MET A 74 16.58 -10.11 -0.75
C MET A 74 17.41 -10.33 -2.01
N ASP A 75 16.85 -11.01 -3.01
CA ASP A 75 17.53 -11.29 -4.28
C ASP A 75 17.91 -9.99 -5.01
N ALA A 76 17.04 -8.96 -4.98
CA ALA A 76 17.31 -7.65 -5.56
C ALA A 76 18.43 -6.89 -4.82
N LEU A 77 18.51 -7.03 -3.49
CA LEU A 77 19.60 -6.44 -2.71
C LEU A 77 20.92 -7.15 -2.96
N ASP A 78 20.92 -8.49 -3.03
CA ASP A 78 22.12 -9.26 -3.37
C ASP A 78 22.62 -8.93 -4.78
N ALA A 79 21.71 -8.66 -5.74
CA ALA A 79 22.06 -8.18 -7.07
C ALA A 79 22.69 -6.78 -7.03
N ALA A 80 22.10 -5.84 -6.29
CA ALA A 80 22.64 -4.49 -6.13
C ALA A 80 24.00 -4.48 -5.40
N GLU A 81 24.20 -5.37 -4.42
CA GLU A 81 25.49 -5.55 -3.73
C GLU A 81 26.58 -6.03 -4.70
N LYS A 82 26.27 -7.01 -5.56
CA LYS A 82 27.20 -7.49 -6.61
C LYS A 82 27.57 -6.41 -7.61
N GLU A 83 26.67 -5.46 -7.85
CA GLU A 83 26.91 -4.29 -8.68
C GLU A 83 27.76 -3.20 -8.02
N GLY A 84 28.13 -3.39 -6.74
CA GLY A 84 28.94 -2.44 -5.97
C GLY A 84 28.14 -1.29 -5.36
N LEU A 85 26.80 -1.40 -5.29
CA LEU A 85 25.95 -0.36 -4.72
C LEU A 85 25.88 -0.46 -3.20
N ILE A 86 25.76 0.68 -2.50
CA ILE A 86 25.72 0.72 -1.03
C ILE A 86 24.33 0.28 -0.54
N VAL A 87 24.21 -0.99 -0.14
CA VAL A 87 22.95 -1.60 0.34
C VAL A 87 22.97 -2.08 1.80
N GLY A 88 24.09 -1.95 2.51
CA GLY A 88 24.25 -2.47 3.88
C GLY A 88 23.16 -2.02 4.86
N SER A 89 22.82 -0.73 4.88
CA SER A 89 21.78 -0.18 5.76
C SER A 89 20.35 -0.63 5.43
N LEU A 90 20.10 -1.12 4.21
CA LEU A 90 18.83 -1.73 3.81
C LEU A 90 18.78 -3.20 4.24
N ARG A 91 19.92 -3.90 4.18
CA ARG A 91 20.03 -5.30 4.60
C ARG A 91 19.75 -5.48 6.10
N GLU A 92 20.25 -4.57 6.94
CA GLU A 92 20.00 -4.57 8.38
C GLU A 92 18.51 -4.44 8.75
N LYS A 93 17.70 -3.88 7.84
CA LYS A 93 16.27 -3.65 8.07
C LYS A 93 15.41 -4.86 7.74
N LEU A 94 15.87 -5.77 6.88
CA LEU A 94 15.10 -6.96 6.46
C LEU A 94 14.73 -7.93 7.59
N PRO A 95 15.59 -8.22 8.58
CA PRO A 95 15.22 -9.06 9.70
C PRO A 95 14.01 -8.54 10.49
N ALA A 96 13.77 -7.22 10.50
CA ALA A 96 12.56 -6.65 11.10
C ALA A 96 11.30 -7.04 10.30
N ALA A 97 11.35 -7.02 8.98
CA ALA A 97 10.24 -7.47 8.12
C ALA A 97 9.92 -8.95 8.35
N ALA A 98 10.95 -9.80 8.43
CA ALA A 98 10.78 -11.23 8.71
C ALA A 98 10.11 -11.48 10.08
N ARG A 99 10.44 -10.67 11.10
CA ARG A 99 9.77 -10.73 12.41
C ARG A 99 8.30 -10.33 12.32
N MET A 100 7.96 -9.28 11.58
CA MET A 100 6.57 -8.84 11.37
C MET A 100 5.72 -9.91 10.67
N ILE A 101 6.27 -10.60 9.67
CA ILE A 101 5.59 -11.71 8.97
C ILE A 101 5.28 -12.86 9.96
N ARG A 102 6.24 -13.23 10.82
CA ARG A 102 6.05 -14.28 11.83
C ARG A 102 5.04 -13.89 12.91
N ALA A 103 4.96 -12.60 13.24
CA ALA A 103 4.01 -12.05 14.21
C ALA A 103 2.59 -11.87 13.64
N GLY A 104 2.35 -12.15 12.35
CA GLY A 104 1.05 -11.96 11.71
C GLY A 104 0.71 -10.50 11.40
N LEU A 105 1.67 -9.57 11.51
CA LEU A 105 1.51 -8.15 11.21
C LEU A 105 1.66 -7.90 9.70
N TYR A 106 0.77 -8.47 8.90
CA TYR A 106 0.91 -8.54 7.45
C TYR A 106 0.90 -7.17 6.75
N ASP A 107 0.02 -6.26 7.15
CA ASP A 107 -0.06 -4.93 6.52
C ASP A 107 1.22 -4.11 6.75
N TYR A 108 1.74 -4.14 7.99
CA TYR A 108 3.01 -3.51 8.33
C TYR A 108 4.18 -4.16 7.60
N ALA A 109 4.22 -5.50 7.53
CA ALA A 109 5.25 -6.22 6.79
C ALA A 109 5.25 -5.83 5.30
N ARG A 110 4.07 -5.70 4.68
CA ARG A 110 3.91 -5.29 3.29
C ARG A 110 4.46 -3.89 3.04
N VAL A 111 4.02 -2.92 3.84
CA VAL A 111 4.48 -1.52 3.72
C VAL A 111 5.99 -1.44 3.95
N TYR A 112 6.51 -2.18 4.93
CA TYR A 112 7.92 -2.18 5.24
C TYR A 112 8.76 -2.77 4.10
N LEU A 113 8.35 -3.90 3.53
CA LEU A 113 9.02 -4.50 2.37
C LEU A 113 9.00 -3.55 1.15
N ALA A 114 7.86 -2.94 0.85
CA ALA A 114 7.75 -1.97 -0.23
C ALA A 114 8.67 -0.73 0.00
N SER A 115 8.82 -0.30 1.26
CA SER A 115 9.71 0.80 1.61
C SER A 115 11.19 0.46 1.40
N VAL A 116 11.58 -0.82 1.60
CA VAL A 116 12.94 -1.29 1.33
C VAL A 116 13.13 -1.40 -0.18
N GLU A 117 12.19 -2.02 -0.88
CA GLU A 117 12.24 -2.25 -2.34
C GLU A 117 12.39 -0.95 -3.14
N THR A 118 11.65 0.09 -2.77
CA THR A 118 11.72 1.42 -3.44
C THR A 118 13.03 2.16 -3.20
N ARG A 119 13.77 1.82 -2.15
CA ARG A 119 15.05 2.45 -1.79
C ARG A 119 16.25 1.68 -2.34
N ILE A 120 16.05 0.53 -2.97
CA ILE A 120 17.14 -0.22 -3.59
C ILE A 120 17.70 0.63 -4.74
N PRO A 121 18.98 1.03 -4.69
CA PRO A 121 19.60 1.74 -5.80
C PRO A 121 19.62 0.82 -7.02
N ARG A 122 19.22 1.36 -8.17
CA ARG A 122 19.30 0.67 -9.47
C ARG A 122 20.25 1.48 -10.35
N LYS A 123 21.08 0.81 -11.15
CA LYS A 123 21.81 1.50 -12.22
C LYS A 123 20.80 2.20 -13.12
N ARG A 124 20.92 3.52 -13.26
CA ARG A 124 20.19 4.26 -14.28
C ARG A 124 20.78 3.83 -15.62
N GLU A 125 20.07 2.97 -16.33
CA GLU A 125 20.22 2.90 -17.77
C GLU A 125 19.87 4.29 -18.29
N VAL A 126 20.88 5.02 -18.75
CA VAL A 126 20.67 6.28 -19.47
C VAL A 126 19.99 5.88 -20.77
N LEU A 127 18.66 5.88 -20.77
CA LEU A 127 17.90 5.93 -22.01
C LEU A 127 18.32 7.23 -22.68
N ALA A 128 19.20 7.12 -23.68
CA ALA A 128 19.54 8.25 -24.52
C ALA A 128 18.21 8.84 -25.02
N PRO A 129 18.00 10.17 -24.92
CA PRO A 129 16.83 10.78 -25.52
C PRO A 129 16.80 10.36 -26.98
N ALA A 130 15.64 9.90 -27.47
CA ALA A 130 15.47 9.60 -28.88
C ALA A 130 15.83 10.87 -29.66
N SER A 131 17.00 10.88 -30.30
CA SER A 131 17.36 11.94 -31.23
C SER A 131 16.28 11.99 -32.31
N PRO A 132 15.73 13.17 -32.63
CA PRO A 132 14.83 13.30 -33.76
C PRO A 132 15.71 13.32 -35.03
N GLY A 133 15.94 12.14 -35.61
CA GLY A 133 16.63 12.03 -36.90
C GLY A 133 17.56 10.83 -36.98
N GLU A 134 16.97 9.66 -37.22
CA GLU A 134 17.45 8.63 -38.13
C GLU A 134 16.49 7.44 -37.99
N ASP A 135 15.64 7.24 -38.99
CA ASP A 135 14.84 6.02 -39.11
C ASP A 135 15.77 4.81 -39.18
N PRO A 136 15.67 3.83 -38.25
CA PRO A 136 16.22 2.52 -38.48
C PRO A 136 15.14 1.66 -39.12
N GLU A 137 15.41 1.26 -40.35
CA GLU A 137 14.78 0.20 -41.12
C GLU A 137 14.15 -0.89 -40.22
N GLU A 138 12.85 -1.07 -40.38
CA GLU A 138 11.98 -1.93 -39.58
C GLU A 138 12.45 -3.39 -39.60
N ALA A 139 13.16 -3.81 -38.55
CA ALA A 139 13.45 -5.22 -38.32
C ALA A 139 12.11 -5.96 -38.08
N PRO A 140 11.79 -7.03 -38.83
CA PRO A 140 10.47 -7.64 -38.80
C PRO A 140 10.16 -8.21 -37.42
N ALA A 141 8.98 -7.85 -36.90
CA ALA A 141 8.47 -8.28 -35.61
C ALA A 141 8.49 -9.82 -35.45
N PRO A 142 8.83 -10.36 -34.27
CA PRO A 142 8.72 -11.79 -34.02
C PRO A 142 7.25 -12.23 -34.11
N PRO A 143 6.95 -13.36 -34.78
CA PRO A 143 5.57 -13.80 -34.99
C PRO A 143 4.87 -14.15 -33.66
N PRO A 144 3.55 -13.91 -33.56
CA PRO A 144 2.79 -14.13 -32.34
C PRO A 144 2.76 -15.63 -31.95
N PRO A 145 2.80 -15.97 -30.65
CA PRO A 145 2.78 -17.35 -30.19
C PRO A 145 1.46 -18.05 -30.54
N ALA A 146 1.56 -19.26 -31.10
CA ALA A 146 0.42 -20.05 -31.55
C ALA A 146 -0.53 -20.45 -30.39
N PRO A 147 -1.86 -20.46 -30.62
CA PRO A 147 -2.83 -20.82 -29.60
C PRO A 147 -2.73 -22.31 -29.21
N LYS A 148 -2.49 -22.57 -27.92
CA LYS A 148 -2.53 -23.93 -27.35
C LYS A 148 -3.94 -24.51 -27.48
N ARG A 149 -4.11 -25.50 -28.36
CA ARG A 149 -5.31 -26.34 -28.40
C ARG A 149 -5.43 -27.12 -27.09
N ARG A 150 -6.48 -26.82 -26.32
CA ARG A 150 -6.91 -27.57 -25.14
C ARG A 150 -7.38 -28.96 -25.60
N ARG A 151 -6.63 -30.03 -25.29
CA ARG A 151 -7.11 -31.40 -25.49
C ARG A 151 -8.22 -31.68 -24.47
N ARG A 152 -9.37 -32.14 -24.98
CA ARG A 152 -10.38 -32.86 -24.20
C ARG A 152 -9.96 -34.30 -24.06
#